data_AF-A0A972TST4-F1
#
_entry.id   AF-A0A972TST4-F1
#
_cell.length_a   1.000
_cell.length_b   1.000
_cell.length_c   1.000
_cell.angle_alpha   90.00
_cell.angle_beta   90.00
_cell.angle_gamma   90.00
#
_symmetry.space_group_name_H-M   'P 1'
#
loop_
_entity.id
_entity.type
_entity.pdbx_description
1 polymer ?
#
loop_
_entity_poly.entity_id
_entity_poly.type
_entity_poly.pdbx_seq_one_letter_code
_entity_poly.pdbx_strand_id
1 'polypeptide(L)'
;MALREYFTLVDIRLQDRWGIIGAYLSIPFMIIFIQFDYYGMFIISIPVYAFLVIPFLVTLGGKEIKGTLLSIGIIDLGLFLLIYCIGHIGYLALFSTWWAIMLILNVAICDLIAILMRKRKNHRWSNVLTQYFVSAPITIILTLALSYWTGIPWFHSIFLGILIPVLVAIGRHTIRYIEKDLGISRDQLLPGKGQVIDNLRSLLYAAPVIFHYLRFFSMRSDAF
;
A
#
# COMPACT_ATOMS: atom_id res chain seq x y z
N MET A 1 7.81 -5.03 -10.60
CA MET A 1 8.89 -5.69 -9.82
C MET A 1 8.40 -6.16 -8.45
N ALA A 2 7.70 -5.32 -7.66
CA ALA A 2 7.22 -5.69 -6.32
C ALA A 2 6.42 -7.01 -6.25
N LEU A 3 5.46 -7.23 -7.16
CA LEU A 3 4.66 -8.46 -7.18
C LEU A 3 5.51 -9.72 -7.43
N ARG A 4 6.52 -9.60 -8.30
CA ARG A 4 7.44 -10.70 -8.58
C ARG A 4 8.23 -11.08 -7.34
N GLU A 5 8.75 -10.08 -6.65
CA GLU A 5 9.49 -10.27 -5.41
C GLU A 5 8.62 -10.89 -4.33
N TYR A 6 7.35 -10.48 -4.24
CA TYR A 6 6.40 -11.05 -3.29
C TYR A 6 6.19 -12.54 -3.54
N PHE A 7 5.87 -12.93 -4.78
CA PHE A 7 5.67 -14.33 -5.14
C PHE A 7 6.92 -15.21 -5.00
N THR A 8 8.12 -14.63 -4.94
CA THR A 8 9.34 -15.40 -4.62
C THR A 8 9.56 -15.62 -3.13
N LEU A 9 8.88 -14.86 -2.27
CA LEU A 9 8.99 -14.96 -0.81
C LEU A 9 7.90 -15.83 -0.19
N VAL A 10 6.75 -15.92 -0.85
CA VAL A 10 5.64 -16.77 -0.40
C VAL A 10 5.72 -18.15 -1.04
N ASP A 11 5.37 -19.18 -0.28
CA ASP A 11 5.36 -20.56 -0.75
C ASP A 11 4.10 -20.84 -1.61
N ILE A 12 4.14 -20.43 -2.87
CA ILE A 12 3.04 -20.67 -3.83
C ILE A 12 3.25 -21.99 -4.56
N ARG A 13 2.18 -22.77 -4.67
CA ARG A 13 2.19 -24.06 -5.36
C ARG A 13 2.38 -23.86 -6.86
N LEU A 14 3.25 -24.67 -7.48
CA LEU A 14 3.54 -24.62 -8.92
C LEU A 14 2.30 -24.76 -9.82
N GLN A 15 1.29 -25.48 -9.36
CA GLN A 15 0.02 -25.67 -10.06
C GLN A 15 -0.83 -24.40 -10.15
N ASP A 16 -0.60 -23.39 -9.30
CA ASP A 16 -1.38 -22.14 -9.22
C ASP A 16 -0.91 -21.10 -10.26
N ARG A 17 -0.12 -21.52 -11.25
CA ARG A 17 0.46 -20.67 -12.30
C ARG A 17 -0.56 -19.78 -13.02
N TRP A 18 -1.79 -20.24 -13.21
CA TRP A 18 -2.85 -19.46 -13.84
C TRP A 18 -3.29 -18.29 -12.97
N GLY A 19 -3.38 -18.47 -11.64
CA GLY A 19 -3.62 -17.38 -10.71
C GLY A 19 -2.49 -16.36 -10.71
N ILE A 20 -1.23 -16.83 -10.76
CA ILE A 20 -0.05 -15.95 -10.88
C ILE A 20 -0.09 -15.13 -12.17
N ILE A 21 -0.41 -15.76 -13.32
CA ILE A 21 -0.55 -15.07 -14.61
C ILE A 21 -1.66 -14.02 -14.54
N GLY A 22 -2.81 -14.37 -13.97
CA GLY A 22 -3.92 -13.43 -13.76
C GLY A 22 -3.50 -12.23 -12.89
N ALA A 23 -2.74 -12.47 -11.83
CA ALA A 23 -2.20 -11.41 -10.98
C ALA A 23 -1.27 -10.47 -11.75
N TYR A 24 -0.37 -10.99 -12.59
CA TYR A 24 0.47 -10.12 -13.45
C TYR A 24 -0.33 -9.36 -14.50
N LEU A 25 -1.37 -9.98 -15.07
CA LEU A 25 -2.23 -9.34 -16.07
C LEU A 25 -3.03 -8.17 -15.48
N SER A 26 -3.28 -8.16 -14.17
CA SER A 26 -3.93 -7.02 -13.52
C SER A 26 -3.10 -5.74 -13.54
N ILE A 27 -1.76 -5.83 -13.66
CA ILE A 27 -0.86 -4.65 -13.72
C ILE A 27 -1.14 -3.77 -14.96
N PRO A 28 -1.09 -4.30 -16.20
CA PRO A 28 -1.41 -3.49 -17.38
C PRO A 28 -2.85 -2.97 -17.35
N PHE A 29 -3.82 -3.77 -16.88
CA PHE A 29 -5.20 -3.30 -16.74
C PHE A 29 -5.31 -2.08 -15.80
N MET A 30 -4.62 -2.13 -14.66
CA MET A 30 -4.56 -1.00 -13.74
C MET A 30 -3.95 0.24 -14.35
N ILE A 31 -2.84 0.09 -15.08
CA ILE A 31 -2.19 1.21 -15.75
C ILE A 31 -3.12 1.84 -16.79
N ILE A 32 -3.82 1.01 -17.58
CA ILE A 32 -4.82 1.47 -18.54
C ILE A 32 -5.92 2.26 -17.83
N PHE A 33 -6.49 1.74 -16.74
CA PHE A 33 -7.55 2.45 -16.01
C PHE A 33 -7.08 3.78 -15.41
N ILE A 34 -5.83 3.87 -14.96
CA ILE A 34 -5.23 5.12 -14.48
C ILE A 34 -5.04 6.10 -15.65
N GLN A 35 -4.47 5.65 -16.76
CA GLN A 35 -4.16 6.53 -17.91
C GLN A 35 -5.41 7.12 -18.57
N PHE A 36 -6.50 6.37 -18.62
CA PHE A 36 -7.76 6.82 -19.20
C PHE A 36 -8.74 7.44 -18.17
N ASP A 37 -8.28 7.71 -16.93
CA ASP A 37 -9.10 8.26 -15.84
C ASP A 37 -10.40 7.46 -15.58
N TYR A 38 -10.36 6.14 -15.75
CA TYR A 38 -11.49 5.25 -15.49
C TYR A 38 -11.58 4.88 -14.01
N TYR A 39 -11.91 5.87 -13.18
CA TYR A 39 -11.93 5.77 -11.71
C TYR A 39 -12.81 4.61 -11.20
N GLY A 40 -14.04 4.50 -11.70
CA GLY A 40 -14.97 3.46 -11.27
C GLY A 40 -14.41 2.05 -11.51
N MET A 41 -13.84 1.83 -12.70
CA MET A 41 -13.20 0.55 -13.05
C MET A 41 -11.95 0.29 -12.22
N PHE A 42 -11.13 1.32 -11.99
CA PHE A 42 -9.94 1.23 -11.14
C PHE A 42 -10.30 0.75 -9.72
N ILE A 43 -11.30 1.36 -9.07
CA ILE A 43 -11.67 1.02 -7.68
C ILE A 43 -12.25 -0.39 -7.56
N ILE A 44 -13.06 -0.85 -8.51
CA ILE A 44 -13.67 -2.20 -8.43
C ILE A 44 -12.75 -3.31 -8.95
N SER A 45 -11.68 -2.97 -9.68
CA SER A 45 -10.85 -3.95 -10.39
C SER A 45 -10.23 -5.03 -9.51
N ILE A 46 -9.60 -4.68 -8.38
CA ILE A 46 -9.08 -5.69 -7.44
C ILE A 46 -10.17 -6.18 -6.48
N PRO A 47 -10.85 -5.29 -5.72
CA PRO A 47 -11.78 -5.74 -4.67
C PRO A 47 -12.96 -6.57 -5.19
N VAL A 48 -13.34 -6.42 -6.46
CA VAL A 48 -14.45 -7.16 -7.07
C VAL A 48 -13.93 -8.13 -8.13
N TYR A 49 -13.33 -7.63 -9.22
CA TYR A 49 -13.02 -8.51 -10.36
C TYR A 49 -11.88 -9.49 -10.06
N ALA A 50 -10.78 -9.03 -9.47
CA ALA A 50 -9.67 -9.94 -9.14
C ALA A 50 -10.09 -10.98 -8.09
N PHE A 51 -10.81 -10.57 -7.04
CA PHE A 51 -11.35 -11.49 -6.03
C PHE A 51 -12.30 -12.57 -6.58
N LEU A 52 -12.89 -12.38 -7.76
CA LEU A 52 -13.68 -13.40 -8.45
C LEU A 52 -12.84 -14.24 -9.41
N VAL A 53 -11.96 -13.59 -10.17
CA VAL A 53 -11.18 -14.22 -11.24
C VAL A 53 -10.04 -15.07 -10.68
N ILE A 54 -9.34 -14.61 -9.64
CA ILE A 54 -8.19 -15.31 -9.06
C ILE A 54 -8.58 -16.68 -8.49
N PRO A 55 -9.63 -16.82 -7.65
CA PRO A 55 -10.08 -18.13 -7.20
C PRO A 55 -10.37 -19.08 -8.37
N PHE A 56 -11.08 -18.60 -9.39
CA PHE A 56 -11.38 -19.39 -10.59
C PHE A 56 -10.09 -19.84 -11.29
N LEU A 57 -9.16 -18.93 -11.57
CA LEU A 57 -7.89 -19.24 -12.23
C LEU A 57 -7.03 -20.23 -11.42
N VAL A 58 -6.99 -20.11 -10.10
CA VAL A 58 -6.28 -21.07 -9.24
C VAL A 58 -6.92 -22.46 -9.34
N THR A 59 -8.25 -22.56 -9.34
CA THR A 59 -8.94 -23.85 -9.44
C THR A 59 -8.75 -24.56 -10.77
N LEU A 60 -8.48 -23.84 -11.87
CA LEU A 60 -8.13 -24.43 -13.18
C LEU A 60 -6.80 -25.21 -13.17
N GLY A 61 -5.92 -24.96 -12.18
CA GLY A 61 -4.67 -25.71 -12.00
C GLY A 61 -4.87 -27.16 -11.54
N GLY A 62 -5.97 -27.43 -10.83
CA GLY A 62 -6.73 -28.68 -10.84
C GLY A 62 -6.12 -29.99 -10.31
N LYS A 63 -4.89 -30.04 -9.78
CA LYS A 63 -4.28 -31.33 -9.38
C LYS A 63 -4.36 -31.63 -7.88
N GLU A 64 -4.06 -30.66 -7.01
CA GLU A 64 -4.14 -30.84 -5.56
C GLU A 64 -5.06 -29.81 -4.90
N ILE A 65 -6.02 -30.31 -4.12
CA ILE A 65 -7.02 -29.47 -3.44
C ILE A 65 -6.44 -28.81 -2.17
N LYS A 66 -5.56 -29.52 -1.44
CA LYS A 66 -4.97 -29.03 -0.18
C LYS A 66 -4.11 -27.78 -0.43
N GLY A 67 -4.35 -26.74 0.36
CA GLY A 67 -3.64 -25.45 0.25
C GLY A 67 -4.25 -24.44 -0.74
N THR A 68 -5.32 -24.79 -1.47
CA THR A 68 -5.93 -23.90 -2.48
C THR A 68 -6.42 -22.58 -1.89
N LEU A 69 -7.11 -22.64 -0.74
CA LEU A 69 -7.61 -21.45 -0.07
C LEU A 69 -6.47 -20.52 0.37
N LEU A 70 -5.36 -21.09 0.85
CA LEU A 70 -4.18 -20.33 1.25
C LEU A 70 -3.54 -19.63 0.04
N SER A 71 -3.37 -20.34 -1.08
CA SER A 71 -2.83 -19.75 -2.31
C SER A 71 -3.71 -18.61 -2.83
N ILE A 72 -5.04 -18.78 -2.84
CA ILE A 72 -5.98 -17.72 -3.23
C ILE A 72 -5.77 -16.50 -2.34
N GLY A 73 -5.81 -16.69 -1.01
CA GLY A 73 -5.63 -15.60 -0.05
C GLY A 73 -4.30 -14.88 -0.19
N ILE A 74 -3.20 -15.59 -0.44
CA ILE A 74 -1.87 -15.03 -0.68
C ILE A 74 -1.87 -14.18 -1.97
N ILE A 75 -2.43 -14.70 -3.06
CA ILE A 75 -2.46 -13.98 -4.34
C ILE A 75 -3.33 -12.72 -4.24
N ASP A 76 -4.54 -12.83 -3.67
CA ASP A 76 -5.45 -11.69 -3.52
C ASP A 76 -4.90 -10.63 -2.56
N LEU A 77 -4.27 -11.04 -1.45
CA LEU A 77 -3.59 -10.12 -0.54
C LEU A 77 -2.44 -9.40 -1.25
N GLY A 78 -1.65 -10.11 -2.05
CA GLY A 78 -0.58 -9.53 -2.86
C GLY A 78 -1.09 -8.52 -3.89
N LEU A 79 -2.19 -8.83 -4.57
CA LEU A 79 -2.86 -7.93 -5.51
C LEU A 79 -3.36 -6.67 -4.83
N PHE A 80 -4.04 -6.82 -3.69
CA PHE A 80 -4.54 -5.68 -2.93
C PHE A 80 -3.38 -4.79 -2.45
N LEU A 81 -2.37 -5.38 -1.80
CA LEU A 81 -1.27 -4.60 -1.23
C LEU A 81 -0.39 -3.97 -2.30
N LEU A 82 0.00 -4.70 -3.35
CA LEU A 82 1.06 -4.27 -4.26
C LEU A 82 0.54 -3.64 -5.56
N ILE A 83 -0.70 -3.91 -5.95
CA ILE A 83 -1.23 -3.40 -7.21
C ILE A 83 -2.29 -2.36 -6.93
N TYR A 84 -3.31 -2.70 -6.12
CA TYR A 84 -4.37 -1.75 -5.77
C TYR A 84 -3.80 -0.55 -5.02
N CYS A 85 -3.11 -0.75 -3.89
CA CYS A 85 -2.61 0.37 -3.09
C CYS A 85 -1.55 1.21 -3.80
N ILE A 86 -0.65 0.60 -4.58
CA ILE A 86 0.34 1.36 -5.36
C ILE A 86 -0.34 2.12 -6.51
N GLY A 87 -1.35 1.52 -7.14
CA GLY A 87 -2.15 2.17 -8.17
C GLY A 87 -2.76 3.48 -7.69
N HIS A 88 -3.14 3.59 -6.41
CA HIS A 88 -3.66 4.84 -5.83
C HIS A 88 -2.62 5.96 -5.82
N ILE A 89 -1.34 5.64 -5.65
CA ILE A 89 -0.25 6.62 -5.75
C ILE A 89 -0.15 7.14 -7.19
N GLY A 90 -0.22 6.23 -8.17
CA GLY A 90 -0.23 6.59 -9.59
C GLY A 90 -1.43 7.48 -9.95
N TYR A 91 -2.61 7.12 -9.47
CA TYR A 91 -3.83 7.91 -9.66
C TYR A 91 -3.74 9.28 -8.98
N LEU A 92 -3.15 9.34 -7.77
CA LEU A 92 -2.92 10.59 -7.07
C LEU A 92 -2.00 11.53 -7.85
N ALA A 93 -0.95 10.97 -8.47
CA ALA A 93 -0.02 11.72 -9.31
C ALA A 93 -0.66 12.22 -10.63
N LEU A 94 -1.63 11.48 -11.17
CA LEU A 94 -2.42 11.90 -12.33
C LEU A 94 -3.27 13.15 -12.03
N PHE A 95 -3.95 13.17 -10.88
CA PHE A 95 -4.75 14.33 -10.46
C PHE A 95 -3.88 15.53 -10.06
N SER A 96 -2.86 15.29 -9.23
CA SER A 96 -1.95 16.34 -8.78
C SER A 96 -0.64 15.74 -8.31
N THR A 97 0.44 16.09 -9.02
CA THR A 97 1.81 15.72 -8.63
C THR A 97 2.11 16.16 -7.19
N TRP A 98 1.58 17.30 -6.75
CA TRP A 98 1.78 17.81 -5.38
C TRP A 98 1.12 16.94 -4.32
N TRP A 99 -0.04 16.35 -4.59
CA TRP A 99 -0.68 15.42 -3.65
C TRP A 99 0.15 14.15 -3.48
N ALA A 100 0.68 13.61 -4.59
CA ALA A 100 1.58 12.45 -4.55
C ALA A 100 2.88 12.77 -3.82
N ILE A 101 3.52 13.91 -4.10
CA ILE A 101 4.74 14.37 -3.41
C ILE A 101 4.49 14.52 -1.90
N MET A 102 3.39 15.18 -1.51
CA MET A 102 3.03 15.35 -0.11
C MET A 102 2.90 14.00 0.61
N LEU A 103 2.16 13.04 0.02
CA LEU A 103 2.01 11.71 0.60
C LEU A 103 3.37 11.02 0.75
N ILE A 104 4.18 10.99 -0.32
CA ILE A 104 5.48 10.30 -0.33
C ILE A 104 6.43 10.91 0.71
N LEU A 105 6.52 12.24 0.79
CA LEU A 105 7.39 12.93 1.76
C LEU A 105 6.96 12.68 3.21
N ASN A 106 5.66 12.76 3.51
CA ASN A 106 5.17 12.49 4.86
C ASN A 106 5.43 11.04 5.28
N VAL A 107 5.20 10.08 4.39
CA VAL A 107 5.49 8.67 4.67
C VAL A 107 6.99 8.46 4.85
N ALA A 108 7.84 9.08 4.04
CA ALA A 108 9.30 9.01 4.17
C ALA A 108 9.79 9.55 5.53
N ILE A 109 9.19 10.63 6.05
CA ILE A 109 9.49 11.15 7.39
C ILE A 109 9.11 10.13 8.47
N CYS A 110 7.93 9.54 8.38
CA CYS A 110 7.50 8.51 9.33
C CYS A 110 8.45 7.29 9.33
N ASP A 111 8.91 6.87 8.15
CA ASP A 111 9.86 5.77 8.02
C ASP A 111 11.24 6.11 8.58
N LEU A 112 11.75 7.31 8.29
CA LEU A 112 13.02 7.80 8.83
C LEU A 112 13.00 7.79 10.37
N ILE A 113 11.97 8.40 10.97
CA ILE A 113 11.81 8.44 12.43
C ILE A 113 11.78 7.03 13.01
N ALA A 114 11.05 6.13 12.37
CA ALA A 114 10.95 4.78 12.88
C ALA A 114 12.21 3.92 12.70
N ILE A 115 13.06 4.22 11.71
CA ILE A 115 14.40 3.65 11.59
C ILE A 115 15.30 4.17 12.71
N LEU A 116 15.29 5.47 12.96
CA LEU A 116 16.08 6.09 14.04
C LEU A 116 15.70 5.55 15.42
N MET A 117 14.41 5.33 15.67
CA MET A 117 13.89 4.83 16.95
C MET A 117 13.97 3.31 17.10
N ARG A 118 14.47 2.59 16.10
CA ARG A 118 14.48 1.10 16.08
C ARG A 118 15.37 0.48 17.15
N LYS A 119 16.36 1.22 17.66
CA LYS A 119 17.31 0.75 18.69
C LYS A 119 16.71 0.71 20.12
N ARG A 120 15.50 1.22 20.34
CA ARG A 120 14.88 1.27 21.68
C ARG A 120 14.20 -0.06 22.01
N LYS A 121 14.78 -0.84 22.95
CA LYS A 121 14.23 -2.10 23.50
C LYS A 121 13.00 -1.87 24.40
N ASN A 122 11.99 -1.14 23.93
CA ASN A 122 10.76 -0.93 24.69
C ASN A 122 9.62 -1.87 24.24
N HIS A 123 8.58 -1.99 25.06
CA HIS A 123 7.36 -2.77 24.75
C HIS A 123 6.78 -2.39 23.37
N ARG A 124 6.30 -3.42 22.64
CA ARG A 124 5.89 -3.33 21.22
C ARG A 124 4.93 -2.16 20.92
N TRP A 125 3.93 -1.96 21.76
CA TRP A 125 2.93 -0.88 21.60
C TRP A 125 3.45 0.50 21.97
N SER A 126 4.29 0.59 23.02
CA SER A 126 4.93 1.85 23.41
C SER A 126 5.83 2.39 22.29
N ASN A 127 6.53 1.51 21.57
CA ASN A 127 7.34 1.90 20.42
C ASN A 127 6.52 2.43 19.23
N VAL A 128 5.34 1.86 18.95
CA VAL A 128 4.46 2.36 17.88
C VAL A 128 3.90 3.73 18.25
N LEU A 129 3.44 3.88 19.49
CA LEU A 129 2.83 5.11 19.97
C LEU A 129 3.85 6.26 20.03
N THR A 130 5.08 5.98 20.49
CA THR A 130 6.16 6.97 20.50
C THR A 130 6.59 7.38 19.08
N GLN A 131 6.61 6.47 18.10
CA GLN A 131 6.86 6.82 16.70
C GLN A 131 5.78 7.76 16.16
N TYR A 132 4.52 7.51 16.49
CA TYR A 132 3.41 8.39 16.11
C TYR A 132 3.55 9.79 16.72
N PHE A 133 3.74 9.89 18.04
CA PHE A 133 3.83 11.19 18.71
C PHE A 133 5.02 12.05 18.23
N VAL A 134 6.11 11.43 17.79
CA VAL A 134 7.26 12.14 17.21
C VAL A 134 7.00 12.55 15.76
N SER A 135 6.36 11.70 14.96
CA SER A 135 6.11 11.97 13.54
C SER A 135 4.95 12.92 13.28
N ALA A 136 3.90 12.89 14.11
CA ALA A 136 2.71 13.73 13.96
C ALA A 136 3.01 15.25 13.86
N PRO A 137 3.76 15.89 14.78
CA PRO A 137 4.03 17.33 14.65
C PRO A 137 4.80 17.68 13.38
N ILE A 138 5.76 16.85 12.99
CA ILE A 138 6.59 17.09 11.80
C ILE A 138 5.76 16.96 10.52
N THR A 139 4.90 15.95 10.45
CA THR A 139 4.01 15.73 9.30
C THR A 139 2.90 16.78 9.20
N ILE A 140 2.36 17.28 10.32
CA ILE A 140 1.46 18.45 10.34
C ILE A 140 2.16 19.69 9.79
N ILE A 141 3.38 20.00 10.24
CA ILE A 141 4.14 21.16 9.76
C ILE A 141 4.42 21.02 8.26
N LEU A 142 4.83 19.83 7.80
CA LEU A 142 5.10 19.58 6.39
C LEU A 142 3.84 19.71 5.52
N THR A 143 2.72 19.12 5.93
CA THR A 143 1.45 19.21 5.19
C THR A 143 0.92 20.64 5.14
N LEU A 144 1.05 21.40 6.23
CA LEU A 144 0.73 22.84 6.24
C LEU A 144 1.63 23.64 5.30
N ALA A 145 2.95 23.38 5.31
CA ALA A 145 3.88 24.04 4.40
C ALA A 145 3.57 23.75 2.92
N LEU A 146 3.12 22.52 2.62
CA LEU A 146 2.72 22.10 1.28
C LEU A 146 1.27 22.50 0.90
N SER A 147 0.49 23.06 1.83
CA SER A 147 -0.93 23.41 1.65
C SER A 147 -1.14 24.36 0.47
N TYR A 148 -0.24 25.33 0.29
CA TYR A 148 -0.32 26.29 -0.81
C TYR A 148 -0.17 25.63 -2.18
N TRP A 149 0.81 24.75 -2.37
CA TRP A 149 1.03 24.07 -3.65
C TRP A 149 0.02 22.96 -3.94
N THR A 150 -0.49 22.32 -2.89
CA THR A 150 -1.48 21.24 -3.01
C THR A 150 -2.90 21.76 -3.26
N GLY A 151 -3.16 23.05 -3.04
CA GLY A 151 -4.50 23.64 -3.12
C GLY A 151 -5.45 23.16 -2.03
N ILE A 152 -4.93 22.47 -1.00
CA ILE A 152 -5.73 21.90 0.10
C ILE A 152 -5.88 22.97 1.19
N PRO A 153 -7.10 23.26 1.69
CA PRO A 153 -7.27 24.20 2.80
C PRO A 153 -6.57 23.75 4.07
N TRP A 154 -6.11 24.71 4.86
CA TRP A 154 -5.29 24.46 6.05
C TRP A 154 -5.90 23.47 7.05
N PHE A 155 -7.23 23.49 7.25
CA PHE A 155 -7.93 22.53 8.12
C PHE A 155 -7.74 21.08 7.64
N HIS A 156 -7.87 20.84 6.34
CA HIS A 156 -7.68 19.52 5.73
C HIS A 156 -6.21 19.11 5.77
N SER A 157 -5.29 20.05 5.61
CA SER A 157 -3.84 19.80 5.74
C SER A 157 -3.47 19.32 7.15
N ILE A 158 -4.00 19.95 8.20
CA ILE A 158 -3.79 19.49 9.60
C ILE A 158 -4.33 18.07 9.78
N PHE A 159 -5.54 17.81 9.29
CA PHE A 159 -6.14 16.48 9.38
C PHE A 159 -5.31 15.42 8.66
N LEU A 160 -4.82 15.70 7.46
CA LEU A 160 -3.94 14.81 6.71
C LEU A 160 -2.60 14.59 7.40
N GLY A 161 -2.02 15.64 7.99
CA GLY A 161 -0.80 15.57 8.79
C GLY A 161 -0.94 14.67 10.02
N ILE A 162 -2.13 14.58 10.61
CA ILE A 162 -2.43 13.64 11.70
C ILE A 162 -2.68 12.22 11.15
N LEU A 163 -3.46 12.12 10.08
CA LEU A 163 -3.93 10.85 9.53
C LEU A 163 -2.81 10.00 8.92
N ILE A 164 -1.89 10.61 8.16
CA ILE A 164 -0.81 9.89 7.47
C ILE A 164 0.05 9.07 8.45
N PRO A 165 0.60 9.64 9.55
CA PRO A 165 1.33 8.88 10.56
C PRO A 165 0.57 7.71 11.17
N VAL A 166 -0.75 7.86 11.40
CA VAL A 166 -1.60 6.77 11.92
C VAL A 166 -1.63 5.61 10.93
N LEU A 167 -1.90 5.90 9.66
CA LEU A 167 -1.98 4.88 8.60
C LEU A 167 -0.63 4.19 8.37
N VAL A 168 0.47 4.95 8.42
CA VAL A 168 1.83 4.40 8.34
C VAL A 168 2.11 3.48 9.53
N ALA A 169 1.74 3.87 10.75
CA ALA A 169 1.92 3.05 11.94
C ALA A 169 1.14 1.73 11.84
N ILE A 170 -0.12 1.78 11.40
CA ILE A 170 -0.96 0.60 11.17
C ILE A 170 -0.34 -0.29 10.09
N GLY A 171 -0.02 0.24 8.92
CA GLY A 171 0.53 -0.54 7.81
C GLY A 171 1.85 -1.22 8.16
N ARG A 172 2.76 -0.50 8.84
CA ARG A 172 4.02 -1.08 9.32
C ARG A 172 3.81 -2.19 10.33
N HIS A 173 2.81 -2.05 11.21
CA HIS A 173 2.44 -3.10 12.14
C HIS A 173 1.91 -4.33 11.41
N THR A 174 0.87 -4.17 10.59
CA THR A 174 0.21 -5.28 9.90
C THR A 174 1.16 -6.05 9.00
N ILE A 175 1.93 -5.36 8.16
CA ILE A 175 2.89 -6.01 7.25
C ILE A 175 3.96 -6.75 8.06
N ARG A 176 4.35 -6.26 9.24
CA ARG A 176 5.35 -6.94 10.08
C ARG A 176 4.80 -8.23 10.67
N TYR A 177 3.51 -8.29 10.95
CA TYR A 177 2.88 -9.55 11.37
C TYR A 177 2.80 -10.53 10.21
N ILE A 178 2.40 -10.08 9.03
CA ILE A 178 2.36 -10.92 7.82
C ILE A 178 3.76 -11.47 7.47
N GLU A 179 4.79 -10.63 7.49
CA GLU A 179 6.19 -11.05 7.27
C GLU A 179 6.63 -12.16 8.24
N LYS A 180 6.23 -12.05 9.52
CA LYS A 180 6.56 -13.04 10.54
C LYS A 180 5.81 -14.35 10.36
N ASP A 181 4.54 -14.26 9.97
CA ASP A 181 3.69 -15.44 9.70
C ASP A 181 4.22 -16.23 8.49
N LEU A 182 4.66 -15.52 7.46
CA LEU A 182 5.29 -16.11 6.27
C LEU A 182 6.71 -16.64 6.53
N GLY A 183 7.25 -16.54 7.75
CA GLY A 183 8.60 -16.98 8.07
C GLY A 183 9.70 -16.19 7.35
N ILE A 184 9.40 -14.99 6.85
CA ILE A 184 10.35 -14.14 6.14
C ILE A 184 11.28 -13.50 7.17
N SER A 185 12.43 -14.13 7.41
CA SER A 185 13.48 -13.60 8.27
C SER A 185 14.27 -12.51 7.53
N ARG A 186 14.58 -11.39 8.19
CA ARG A 186 15.28 -10.23 7.57
C ARG A 186 16.68 -10.59 7.05
N ASP A 187 17.21 -11.69 7.52
CA ASP A 187 18.45 -12.37 7.17
C ASP A 187 18.39 -13.10 5.81
N GLN A 188 17.19 -13.37 5.28
CA GLN A 188 16.99 -13.85 3.89
C GLN A 188 16.86 -12.69 2.88
N LEU A 189 16.74 -11.44 3.35
CA LEU A 189 16.71 -10.23 2.53
C LEU A 189 18.13 -9.84 2.10
N LEU A 190 18.75 -10.65 1.24
CA LEU A 190 19.98 -10.28 0.54
C LEU A 190 19.73 -9.04 -0.36
N PRO A 191 20.75 -8.22 -0.68
CA PRO A 191 20.60 -7.08 -1.57
C PRO A 191 19.91 -7.50 -2.88
N GLY A 192 18.71 -6.97 -3.15
CA GLY A 192 17.88 -7.32 -4.30
C GLY A 192 16.73 -8.33 -4.08
N LYS A 193 16.57 -8.94 -2.90
CA LYS A 193 15.39 -9.78 -2.55
C LYS A 193 14.64 -9.20 -1.35
N GLY A 194 13.36 -8.87 -1.53
CA GLY A 194 12.45 -8.35 -0.49
C GLY A 194 12.62 -6.87 -0.13
N GLN A 195 13.54 -6.15 -0.77
CA GLN A 195 13.82 -4.73 -0.55
C GLN A 195 12.73 -3.80 -1.10
N VAL A 196 12.11 -4.15 -2.23
CA VAL A 196 11.05 -3.32 -2.83
C VAL A 196 9.81 -3.34 -1.93
N ILE A 197 9.50 -4.50 -1.33
CA ILE A 197 8.34 -4.64 -0.43
C ILE A 197 8.58 -3.91 0.89
N ASP A 198 9.78 -4.02 1.49
CA ASP A 198 10.09 -3.32 2.75
C ASP A 198 10.03 -1.79 2.55
N ASN A 199 10.43 -1.29 1.38
CA ASN A 199 10.38 0.15 1.04
C ASN A 199 8.95 0.65 0.80
N LEU A 200 8.07 -0.19 0.24
CA LEU A 200 6.71 0.22 -0.10
C LEU A 200 5.73 0.05 1.06
N ARG A 201 6.09 -0.73 2.10
CA ARG A 201 5.20 -1.17 3.18
C ARG A 201 4.36 -0.04 3.79
N SER A 202 4.98 1.11 4.00
CA SER A 202 4.38 2.24 4.70
C SER A 202 3.41 3.02 3.81
N LEU A 203 3.64 2.98 2.49
CA LEU A 203 2.77 3.58 1.49
C LEU A 203 1.50 2.76 1.24
N LEU A 204 1.57 1.42 1.39
CA LEU A 204 0.46 0.53 1.00
C LEU A 204 -0.83 0.81 1.77
N TYR A 205 -0.75 1.27 3.02
CA TYR A 205 -1.94 1.61 3.82
C TYR A 205 -2.35 3.08 3.68
N ALA A 206 -1.37 3.97 3.55
CA ALA A 206 -1.64 5.40 3.46
C ALA A 206 -2.26 5.78 2.11
N ALA A 207 -1.75 5.25 1.01
CA ALA A 207 -2.14 5.63 -0.34
C ALA A 207 -3.64 5.55 -0.64
N PRO A 208 -4.33 4.40 -0.45
CA PRO A 208 -5.74 4.31 -0.80
C PRO A 208 -6.62 5.22 0.05
N VAL A 209 -6.36 5.30 1.36
CA VAL A 209 -7.18 6.11 2.27
C VAL A 209 -7.03 7.60 1.97
N ILE A 210 -5.79 8.07 1.80
CA ILE A 210 -5.51 9.48 1.51
C ILE A 210 -6.05 9.87 0.14
N PHE A 211 -5.93 9.00 -0.86
CA PHE A 211 -6.52 9.23 -2.17
C PHE A 211 -8.05 9.39 -2.10
N HIS A 212 -8.76 8.48 -1.42
CA HIS A 212 -10.22 8.57 -1.30
C HIS A 212 -10.65 9.83 -0.55
N TYR A 213 -9.92 10.22 0.50
CA TYR A 213 -10.17 11.46 1.22
C TYR A 213 -10.01 12.70 0.33
N LEU A 214 -8.87 12.80 -0.37
CA LEU A 214 -8.58 13.93 -1.25
C LEU A 214 -9.55 14.00 -2.42
N ARG A 215 -9.92 12.85 -3.00
CA ARG A 215 -10.89 12.80 -4.10
C ARG A 215 -12.28 13.22 -3.64
N PHE A 216 -12.77 12.68 -2.52
CA PHE A 216 -14.07 13.04 -1.97
C PHE A 216 -14.16 14.54 -1.66
N PHE A 217 -13.09 15.12 -1.12
CA PHE A 217 -13.02 16.54 -0.84
C PHE A 217 -12.92 17.39 -2.11
N SER A 218 -12.04 17.03 -3.05
CA SER A 218 -11.85 17.75 -4.31
C SER A 218 -13.10 17.72 -5.20
N MET A 219 -13.83 16.59 -5.26
CA MET A 219 -15.12 16.54 -5.96
C MET A 219 -16.15 17.50 -5.36
N ARG A 220 -16.01 17.88 -4.08
CA ARG A 220 -16.95 18.74 -3.37
C ARG A 220 -16.56 20.22 -3.43
N SER A 221 -15.30 20.55 -3.68
CA SER A 221 -14.87 21.93 -3.92
C SER A 221 -15.34 22.50 -5.25
N ASP A 222 -15.66 21.65 -6.23
CA ASP A 222 -16.25 22.07 -7.52
C ASP A 222 -17.77 22.37 -7.40
N ALA A 223 -18.35 22.18 -6.21
CA ALA A 223 -19.77 22.39 -5.92
C ALA A 223 -20.05 23.66 -5.09
N PHE A 224 -19.06 24.54 -4.91
CA PHE A 224 -19.18 25.83 -4.24
C PHE A 224 -18.63 26.98 -5.08
#